data_AF-A0A967BLE7-F1
#
_entry.id   AF-A0A967BLE7-F1
#
_cell.length_a   1.000
_cell.length_b   1.000
_cell.length_c   1.000
_cell.angle_alpha   90.00
_cell.angle_beta   90.00
_cell.angle_gamma   90.00
#
_symmetry.space_group_name_H-M   'P 1'
#
loop_
_entity.id
_entity.type
_entity.pdbx_description
1 polymer ?
#
loop_
_entity_poly.entity_id
_entity_poly.type
_entity_poly.pdbx_seq_one_letter_code
_entity_poly.pdbx_strand_id
1 'polypeptide(L)'
;MAINIKNSKVQAVIRAIIIIATIYLFLLSIKLLGHSFKSFGHGFAEALINMTSNPFSGLIIGIVSTSLIQSSSTTTSLVVGLVAGGALTLDSAIPIIMGANIGTTITNTLVSFGHITNRTEFKRAFSAGIVHDFFNILAVLILFPIEMFFHPIKKTAIWLETIFSGAGGYKAFNPLKFILDPVINFIDHIFTYLPYSYILLMIFALFLLFYSLTRLVKTIRSMVVTRLEIIVNQYLFKNAFIGFVFGILITAIVQSSSVT
;
A
#
# COMPACT_ATOMS: atom_id res chain seq x y z
N MET A 1 14.04 32.47 18.28
CA MET A 1 15.18 31.54 18.11
C MET A 1 15.22 31.11 16.66
N ALA A 2 16.28 31.50 15.95
CA ALA A 2 16.32 31.58 14.50
C ALA A 2 16.23 30.23 13.79
N ILE A 3 15.45 30.23 12.71
CA ILE A 3 15.20 29.13 11.79
C ILE A 3 16.51 28.75 11.11
N ASN A 4 16.98 27.52 11.32
CA ASN A 4 18.16 26.98 10.64
C ASN A 4 17.77 26.49 9.23
N ILE A 5 17.65 27.44 8.28
CA ILE A 5 17.19 27.24 6.89
C ILE A 5 18.27 26.57 5.99
N LYS A 6 19.45 26.24 6.51
CA LYS A 6 20.61 25.88 5.66
C LYS A 6 20.65 24.44 5.12
N ASN A 7 19.62 23.60 5.32
CA ASN A 7 19.68 22.19 4.91
C ASN A 7 18.41 21.60 4.24
N SER A 8 17.49 22.43 3.75
CA SER A 8 16.20 21.95 3.21
C SER A 8 16.34 21.01 2.00
N LYS A 9 17.26 21.30 1.07
CA LYS A 9 17.51 20.43 -0.10
C LYS A 9 18.20 19.12 0.28
N VAL A 10 19.21 19.16 1.14
CA VAL A 10 19.94 17.97 1.61
C VAL A 10 19.00 17.05 2.40
N GLN A 11 18.17 17.61 3.28
CA GLN A 11 17.16 16.84 4.01
C GLN A 11 16.12 16.22 3.07
N ALA A 12 15.70 16.93 2.01
CA ALA A 12 14.78 16.37 1.01
C ALA A 12 15.42 15.18 0.26
N VAL A 13 16.69 15.30 -0.13
CA VAL A 13 17.44 14.21 -0.79
C VAL A 13 17.61 13.02 0.14
N ILE A 14 17.99 13.24 1.41
CA ILE A 14 18.10 12.17 2.42
C ILE A 14 16.77 11.45 2.59
N ARG A 15 15.65 12.18 2.68
CA ARG A 15 14.32 11.56 2.80
C ARG A 15 13.93 10.77 1.55
N ALA A 16 14.24 11.27 0.35
CA ALA A 16 14.01 10.54 -0.89
C ALA A 16 14.81 9.23 -0.92
N ILE A 17 16.09 9.26 -0.52
CA ILE A 17 16.93 8.06 -0.41
C ILE A 17 16.34 7.08 0.60
N ILE A 18 15.90 7.54 1.77
CA ILE A 18 15.26 6.70 2.78
C ILE A 18 13.99 6.05 2.21
N ILE A 19 13.15 6.78 1.49
CA ILE A 19 11.96 6.22 0.84
C ILE A 19 12.35 5.10 -0.13
N ILE A 20 13.30 5.35 -1.02
CA ILE A 20 13.77 4.36 -2.00
C ILE A 20 14.32 3.11 -1.28
N ALA A 21 15.14 3.29 -0.25
CA ALA A 21 15.71 2.20 0.53
C ALA A 21 14.62 1.40 1.28
N THR A 22 13.60 2.08 1.79
CA THR A 22 12.52 1.42 2.54
C THR A 22 11.55 0.71 1.61
N ILE A 23 11.30 1.25 0.41
CA ILE A 23 10.58 0.56 -0.67
C ILE A 23 11.36 -0.69 -1.06
N TYR A 24 12.67 -0.59 -1.28
CA TYR A 24 13.51 -1.75 -1.58
C TYR A 24 13.40 -2.84 -0.49
N LEU A 25 13.52 -2.46 0.78
CA LEU A 25 13.40 -3.39 1.92
C LEU A 25 12.01 -4.05 1.98
N PHE A 26 10.96 -3.29 1.67
CA PHE A 26 9.60 -3.79 1.61
C PHE A 26 9.41 -4.78 0.45
N LEU A 27 9.89 -4.46 -0.75
CA LEU A 27 9.84 -5.35 -1.90
C LEU A 27 10.66 -6.63 -1.65
N LEU A 28 11.81 -6.51 -0.99
CA LEU A 28 12.62 -7.62 -0.54
C LEU A 28 11.86 -8.52 0.43
N SER A 29 11.15 -7.96 1.41
CA SER A 29 10.37 -8.75 2.37
C SER A 29 9.21 -9.53 1.73
N ILE A 30 8.46 -8.95 0.78
CA ILE A 30 7.40 -9.66 0.05
C ILE A 30 7.99 -10.84 -0.73
N LYS A 31 9.11 -10.61 -1.39
CA LYS A 31 9.71 -11.62 -2.25
C LYS A 31 10.42 -12.72 -1.44
N LEU A 32 10.99 -12.41 -0.28
CA LEU A 32 11.46 -13.38 0.71
C LEU A 32 10.32 -14.21 1.30
N LEU A 33 9.15 -13.60 1.59
CA LEU A 33 7.95 -14.35 1.99
C LEU A 33 7.57 -15.34 0.90
N GLY A 34 7.44 -14.88 -0.35
CA GLY A 34 7.16 -15.72 -1.52
C GLY A 34 8.19 -16.83 -1.73
N HIS A 35 9.48 -16.57 -1.49
CA HIS A 35 10.55 -17.57 -1.55
C HIS A 35 10.45 -18.60 -0.42
N SER A 36 10.25 -18.16 0.82
CA SER A 36 10.08 -19.04 1.98
C SER A 36 8.90 -20.00 1.80
N PHE A 37 7.81 -19.50 1.22
CA PHE A 37 6.62 -20.29 0.93
C PHE A 37 6.84 -21.39 -0.12
N LYS A 38 7.71 -21.16 -1.11
CA LYS A 38 8.09 -22.18 -2.11
C LYS A 38 8.98 -23.27 -1.51
N SER A 39 9.77 -22.93 -0.50
CA SER A 39 10.71 -23.84 0.16
C SER A 39 10.04 -24.75 1.19
N PHE A 40 8.87 -24.38 1.70
CA PHE A 40 7.95 -25.34 2.31
C PHE A 40 7.42 -26.26 1.20
N GLY A 41 7.66 -27.57 1.28
CA GLY A 41 7.42 -28.53 0.18
C GLY A 41 6.02 -28.48 -0.47
N HIS A 42 5.84 -29.21 -1.57
CA HIS A 42 4.68 -29.12 -2.47
C HIS A 42 3.31 -28.99 -1.77
N GLY A 43 3.04 -29.69 -0.66
CA GLY A 43 1.76 -29.59 0.06
C GLY A 43 1.49 -28.26 0.79
N PHE A 44 2.50 -27.54 1.28
CA PHE A 44 2.31 -26.24 1.96
C PHE A 44 2.48 -25.08 0.99
N ALA A 45 3.35 -25.20 -0.02
CA ALA A 45 3.38 -24.29 -1.17
C ALA A 45 2.05 -24.34 -1.96
N GLU A 46 1.45 -25.52 -2.18
CA GLU A 46 0.09 -25.63 -2.72
C GLU A 46 -0.96 -25.10 -1.77
N ALA A 47 -0.88 -25.34 -0.45
CA ALA A 47 -1.81 -24.75 0.51
C ALA A 47 -1.75 -23.21 0.54
N LEU A 48 -0.58 -22.62 0.34
CA LEU A 48 -0.38 -21.17 0.31
C LEU A 48 -0.60 -20.52 -1.05
N ILE A 49 -0.26 -21.19 -2.14
CA ILE A 49 -0.75 -20.82 -3.47
C ILE A 49 -2.26 -20.90 -3.41
N ASN A 50 -2.89 -21.94 -2.86
CA ASN A 50 -4.34 -21.97 -2.66
C ASN A 50 -4.85 -20.85 -1.73
N MET A 51 -4.11 -20.46 -0.67
CA MET A 51 -4.47 -19.28 0.14
C MET A 51 -4.34 -17.98 -0.64
N THR A 52 -3.26 -17.71 -1.38
CA THR A 52 -3.05 -16.44 -2.12
C THR A 52 -3.72 -16.40 -3.49
N SER A 53 -4.08 -17.56 -4.05
CA SER A 53 -5.01 -17.74 -5.17
C SER A 53 -6.43 -17.50 -4.72
N ASN A 54 -6.72 -17.76 -3.43
CA ASN A 54 -7.99 -17.44 -2.84
C ASN A 54 -8.09 -15.91 -2.69
N PRO A 55 -9.00 -15.28 -3.43
CA PRO A 55 -9.13 -13.82 -3.44
C PRO A 55 -9.43 -13.25 -2.05
N PHE A 56 -10.02 -14.02 -1.15
CA PHE A 56 -10.26 -13.60 0.23
C PHE A 56 -8.97 -13.37 1.02
N SER A 57 -7.90 -14.12 0.76
CA SER A 57 -6.62 -13.86 1.44
C SER A 57 -5.95 -12.61 0.90
N GLY A 58 -6.08 -12.33 -0.39
CA GLY A 58 -5.68 -11.04 -0.96
C GLY A 58 -6.41 -9.89 -0.28
N LEU A 59 -7.70 -10.03 -0.03
CA LEU A 59 -8.50 -9.07 0.75
C LEU A 59 -7.93 -8.86 2.16
N ILE A 60 -7.62 -9.92 2.90
CA ILE A 60 -7.04 -9.83 4.25
C ILE A 60 -5.66 -9.15 4.21
N ILE A 61 -4.80 -9.51 3.24
CA ILE A 61 -3.49 -8.88 3.06
C ILE A 61 -3.64 -7.38 2.84
N GLY A 62 -4.60 -6.96 2.01
CA GLY A 62 -4.91 -5.55 1.77
C GLY A 62 -5.36 -4.82 3.04
N ILE A 63 -6.27 -5.43 3.81
CA ILE A 63 -6.77 -4.89 5.09
C ILE A 63 -5.61 -4.68 6.04
N VAL A 64 -4.85 -5.74 6.34
CA VAL A 64 -3.74 -5.71 7.27
C VAL A 64 -2.68 -4.71 6.81
N SER A 65 -2.27 -4.77 5.54
CA SER A 65 -1.27 -3.85 4.99
C SER A 65 -1.72 -2.40 5.15
N THR A 66 -2.98 -2.09 4.84
CA THR A 66 -3.47 -0.71 4.96
C THR A 66 -3.69 -0.29 6.39
N SER A 67 -4.12 -1.16 7.30
CA SER A 67 -4.27 -0.80 8.71
C SER A 67 -2.94 -0.53 9.39
N LEU A 68 -1.88 -1.23 8.96
CA LEU A 68 -0.51 -0.99 9.42
C LEU A 68 0.09 0.26 8.78
N ILE A 69 -0.11 0.43 7.47
CA ILE A 69 0.35 1.61 6.73
C ILE A 69 -0.42 2.86 7.16
N GLN A 70 -1.69 2.69 7.53
CA GLN A 70 -2.67 3.75 7.73
C GLN A 70 -2.88 4.65 6.50
N SER A 71 -2.59 4.13 5.30
CA SER A 71 -2.77 4.85 4.03
C SER A 71 -3.08 3.87 2.91
N SER A 72 -4.35 3.80 2.51
CA SER A 72 -4.80 2.94 1.42
C SER A 72 -4.14 3.32 0.10
N SER A 73 -3.93 4.60 -0.16
CA SER A 73 -3.29 5.13 -1.38
C SER A 73 -1.84 4.67 -1.54
N THR A 74 -1.12 4.60 -0.44
CA THR A 74 0.26 4.09 -0.42
C THR A 74 0.26 2.58 -0.67
N THR A 75 -0.67 1.84 -0.05
CA THR A 75 -0.84 0.41 -0.31
C THR A 75 -1.19 0.12 -1.76
N THR A 76 -2.16 0.83 -2.35
CA THR A 76 -2.62 0.60 -3.73
C THR A 76 -1.55 0.96 -4.75
N SER A 77 -0.86 2.10 -4.59
CA SER A 77 0.23 2.50 -5.48
C SER A 77 1.37 1.48 -5.52
N LEU A 78 1.66 0.88 -4.36
CA LEU A 78 2.67 -0.17 -4.22
C LEU A 78 2.24 -1.47 -4.91
N VAL A 79 0.98 -1.87 -4.76
CA VAL A 79 0.42 -3.03 -5.49
C VAL A 79 0.47 -2.80 -6.99
N VAL A 80 0.13 -1.60 -7.49
CA VAL A 80 0.23 -1.26 -8.91
C VAL A 80 1.69 -1.36 -9.40
N GLY A 81 2.65 -0.84 -8.64
CA GLY A 81 4.07 -0.97 -8.96
C GLY A 81 4.56 -2.41 -9.00
N LEU A 82 4.04 -3.26 -8.11
CA LEU A 82 4.33 -4.70 -8.06
C LEU A 82 3.76 -5.45 -9.28
N VAL A 83 2.57 -5.09 -9.74
CA VAL A 83 1.99 -5.64 -10.98
C VAL A 83 2.80 -5.20 -12.20
N ALA A 84 3.14 -3.92 -12.30
CA ALA A 84 3.95 -3.39 -13.39
C ALA A 84 5.35 -4.05 -13.44
N GLY A 85 5.92 -4.36 -12.28
CA GLY A 85 7.17 -5.11 -12.14
C GLY A 85 7.02 -6.63 -12.26
N GLY A 86 5.83 -7.17 -12.54
CA GLY A 86 5.59 -8.61 -12.69
C GLY A 86 5.83 -9.45 -11.43
N ALA A 87 5.84 -8.82 -10.26
CA ALA A 87 5.97 -9.48 -8.96
C ALA A 87 4.61 -9.96 -8.42
N LEU A 88 3.52 -9.31 -8.84
CA LEU A 88 2.13 -9.71 -8.57
C LEU A 88 1.35 -9.84 -9.89
N THR A 89 0.40 -10.77 -9.93
CA THR A 89 -0.56 -10.86 -11.03
C THR A 89 -1.75 -9.93 -10.78
N LEU A 90 -2.48 -9.60 -11.85
CA LEU A 90 -3.71 -8.81 -11.75
C LEU A 90 -4.75 -9.48 -10.83
N ASP A 91 -4.84 -10.81 -10.90
CA ASP A 91 -5.76 -11.63 -10.09
C ASP A 91 -5.49 -11.52 -8.59
N SER A 92 -4.22 -11.44 -8.18
CA SER A 92 -3.86 -11.23 -6.78
C SER A 92 -3.96 -9.76 -6.37
N ALA A 93 -3.72 -8.82 -7.29
CA ALA A 93 -3.69 -7.40 -7.00
C ALA A 93 -5.08 -6.82 -6.71
N ILE A 94 -6.12 -7.22 -7.44
CA ILE A 94 -7.47 -6.66 -7.30
C ILE A 94 -8.04 -6.88 -5.88
N PRO A 95 -8.00 -8.10 -5.31
CA PRO A 95 -8.44 -8.31 -3.94
C PRO A 95 -7.61 -7.57 -2.90
N ILE A 96 -6.30 -7.41 -3.11
CA ILE A 96 -5.44 -6.63 -2.20
C ILE A 96 -5.84 -5.15 -2.22
N ILE A 97 -6.18 -4.59 -3.39
CA ILE A 97 -6.66 -3.21 -3.51
C ILE A 97 -8.02 -3.04 -2.82
N MET A 98 -8.95 -4.00 -2.99
CA MET A 98 -10.24 -3.98 -2.27
C MET A 98 -10.04 -4.09 -0.75
N GLY A 99 -9.12 -4.94 -0.32
CA GLY A 99 -8.74 -5.07 1.08
C GLY A 99 -8.14 -3.78 1.64
N ALA A 100 -7.31 -3.11 0.84
CA ALA A 100 -6.76 -1.81 1.21
C ALA A 100 -7.85 -0.77 1.45
N ASN A 101 -8.94 -0.82 0.68
CA ASN A 101 -10.08 0.05 0.90
C ASN A 101 -10.76 -0.19 2.25
N ILE A 102 -10.96 -1.46 2.64
CA ILE A 102 -11.48 -1.82 3.97
C ILE A 102 -10.48 -1.44 5.07
N GLY A 103 -9.17 -1.61 4.87
CA GLY A 103 -8.17 -1.33 5.90
C GLY A 103 -8.15 0.14 6.38
N THR A 104 -8.64 1.09 5.56
CA THR A 104 -8.83 2.49 5.94
C THR A 104 -9.82 2.65 7.11
N THR A 105 -10.80 1.75 7.25
CA THR A 105 -11.81 1.82 8.32
C THR A 105 -11.22 1.69 9.72
N ILE A 106 -10.23 0.80 9.85
CA ILE A 106 -9.44 0.65 11.08
C ILE A 106 -8.68 1.94 11.38
N THR A 107 -8.17 2.62 10.34
CA THR A 107 -7.46 3.89 10.52
C THR A 107 -8.40 4.99 11.01
N ASN A 108 -9.58 5.12 10.43
CA ASN A 108 -10.57 6.12 10.85
C ASN A 108 -11.04 5.90 12.28
N THR A 109 -11.27 4.64 12.66
CA THR A 109 -11.63 4.27 14.02
C THR A 109 -10.52 4.67 15.00
N LEU A 110 -9.26 4.35 14.69
CA LEU A 110 -8.11 4.74 15.52
C LEU A 110 -7.94 6.27 15.64
N VAL A 111 -8.07 6.99 14.52
CA VAL A 111 -7.99 8.47 14.51
C VAL A 111 -9.12 9.07 15.35
N SER A 112 -10.34 8.57 15.21
CA SER A 112 -11.49 9.02 16.01
C SER A 112 -11.23 8.86 17.50
N PHE A 113 -10.70 7.71 17.93
CA PHE A 113 -10.31 7.50 19.33
C PHE A 113 -9.19 8.45 19.81
N GLY A 114 -8.34 8.94 18.92
CA GLY A 114 -7.36 9.98 19.24
C GLY A 114 -7.98 11.29 19.75
N HIS A 115 -9.25 11.56 19.40
CA HIS A 115 -9.98 12.76 19.82
C HIS A 115 -10.86 12.55 21.06
N ILE A 116 -10.79 11.39 21.73
CA ILE A 116 -11.69 10.99 22.83
C ILE A 116 -11.76 12.01 23.99
N THR A 117 -10.69 12.78 24.21
CA THR A 117 -10.62 13.81 25.27
C THR A 117 -11.56 14.99 25.01
N ASN A 118 -11.91 15.30 23.76
CA ASN A 118 -12.86 16.36 23.40
C ASN A 118 -14.14 15.73 22.83
N ARG A 119 -15.22 15.76 23.61
CA ARG A 119 -16.51 15.13 23.26
C ARG A 119 -17.06 15.57 21.91
N THR A 120 -16.93 16.86 21.57
CA THR A 120 -17.48 17.42 20.32
C THR A 120 -16.68 16.95 19.11
N GLU A 121 -15.36 16.98 19.22
CA GLU A 121 -14.43 16.52 18.16
C GLU A 121 -14.53 15.00 17.97
N PHE A 122 -14.54 14.24 19.06
CA PHE A 122 -14.75 12.79 19.02
C PHE A 122 -16.06 12.44 18.31
N LYS A 123 -17.17 13.07 18.68
CA LYS A 123 -18.48 12.79 18.07
C LYS A 123 -18.48 13.07 16.58
N ARG A 124 -17.84 14.16 16.14
CA ARG A 124 -17.71 14.52 14.72
C ARG A 124 -16.82 13.54 13.97
N ALA A 125 -15.61 13.29 14.46
CA ALA A 125 -14.65 12.38 13.85
C ALA A 125 -15.22 10.94 13.76
N PHE A 126 -15.81 10.45 14.84
CA PHE A 126 -16.40 9.10 14.89
C PHE A 126 -17.61 8.96 13.96
N SER A 127 -18.48 9.96 13.88
CA SER A 127 -19.63 9.92 12.95
C SER A 127 -19.18 9.93 11.49
N ALA A 128 -18.19 10.77 11.15
CA ALA A 128 -17.60 10.78 9.82
C ALA A 128 -16.91 9.45 9.49
N GLY A 129 -16.17 8.89 10.46
CA GLY A 129 -15.54 7.57 10.36
C GLY A 129 -16.55 6.47 10.05
N ILE A 130 -17.65 6.39 10.82
CA ILE A 130 -18.69 5.38 10.58
C ILE A 130 -19.30 5.48 9.17
N VAL A 131 -19.64 6.67 8.70
CA VAL A 131 -20.22 6.83 7.36
C VAL A 131 -19.25 6.33 6.28
N HIS A 132 -17.98 6.72 6.41
CA HIS A 132 -16.92 6.24 5.52
C HIS A 132 -16.73 4.73 5.61
N ASP A 133 -16.80 4.16 6.81
CA ASP A 133 -16.56 2.74 7.05
C ASP A 133 -17.67 1.88 6.44
N PHE A 134 -18.93 2.29 6.63
CA PHE A 134 -20.07 1.65 5.97
C PHE A 134 -19.96 1.72 4.45
N PHE A 135 -19.60 2.88 3.89
CA PHE A 135 -19.44 3.02 2.44
C PHE A 135 -18.40 2.03 1.90
N ASN A 136 -17.22 1.95 2.52
CA ASN A 136 -16.15 1.08 2.03
C ASN A 136 -16.41 -0.40 2.25
N ILE A 137 -17.00 -0.78 3.39
CA ILE A 137 -17.37 -2.17 3.67
C ILE A 137 -18.47 -2.60 2.68
N LEU A 138 -19.51 -1.80 2.49
CA LEU A 138 -20.59 -2.11 1.53
C LEU A 138 -20.09 -2.17 0.09
N ALA A 139 -19.24 -1.22 -0.31
CA ALA A 139 -18.64 -1.22 -1.64
C ALA A 139 -17.89 -2.51 -1.91
N VAL A 140 -17.06 -2.97 -0.97
CA VAL A 140 -16.34 -4.24 -1.15
C VAL A 140 -17.27 -5.44 -1.03
N LEU A 141 -18.24 -5.44 -0.12
CA LEU A 141 -19.23 -6.51 0.01
C LEU A 141 -20.01 -6.75 -1.29
N ILE A 142 -20.27 -5.69 -2.06
CA ILE A 142 -20.95 -5.76 -3.36
C ILE A 142 -19.97 -6.07 -4.48
N LEU A 143 -18.88 -5.29 -4.60
CA LEU A 143 -17.96 -5.37 -5.73
C LEU A 143 -17.08 -6.62 -5.70
N PHE A 144 -16.74 -7.14 -4.51
CA PHE A 144 -15.86 -8.30 -4.41
C PHE A 144 -16.51 -9.57 -4.97
N PRO A 145 -17.74 -9.97 -4.58
CA PRO A 145 -18.41 -11.09 -5.22
C PRO A 145 -18.61 -10.87 -6.73
N ILE A 146 -18.99 -9.67 -7.16
CA ILE A 146 -19.14 -9.35 -8.58
C ILE A 146 -17.82 -9.55 -9.32
N GLU A 147 -16.70 -9.13 -8.73
CA GLU A 147 -15.38 -9.37 -9.28
C GLU A 147 -15.04 -10.85 -9.35
N MET A 148 -15.44 -11.65 -8.37
CA MET A 148 -15.21 -13.11 -8.36
C MET A 148 -15.98 -13.84 -9.46
N PHE A 149 -17.21 -13.41 -9.77
CA PHE A 149 -18.06 -14.10 -10.75
C PHE A 149 -17.86 -13.59 -12.18
N PHE A 150 -17.68 -12.27 -12.36
CA PHE A 150 -17.74 -11.64 -13.67
C PHE A 150 -16.41 -11.02 -14.12
N HIS A 151 -15.48 -10.80 -13.18
CA HIS A 151 -14.19 -10.16 -13.42
C HIS A 151 -14.24 -8.81 -14.17
N PRO A 152 -15.21 -7.89 -13.92
CA PRO A 152 -15.30 -6.61 -14.63
C PRO A 152 -14.06 -5.73 -14.45
N ILE A 153 -13.46 -5.68 -13.26
CA ILE A 153 -12.28 -4.86 -13.00
C ILE A 153 -11.08 -5.46 -13.73
N LYS A 154 -10.89 -6.78 -13.66
CA LYS A 154 -9.83 -7.45 -14.43
C LYS A 154 -9.98 -7.21 -15.94
N LYS A 155 -11.20 -7.39 -16.48
CA LYS A 155 -11.47 -7.21 -17.92
C LYS A 155 -11.20 -5.79 -18.38
N THR A 156 -11.62 -4.80 -17.60
CA THR A 156 -11.37 -3.38 -17.92
C THR A 156 -9.90 -3.02 -17.81
N ALA A 157 -9.18 -3.55 -16.82
CA ALA A 157 -7.73 -3.37 -16.70
C ALA A 157 -6.96 -3.98 -17.88
N ILE A 158 -7.30 -5.20 -18.31
CA ILE A 158 -6.70 -5.83 -19.50
C ILE A 158 -7.07 -5.07 -20.76
N TRP A 159 -8.32 -4.62 -20.90
CA TRP A 159 -8.72 -3.80 -22.03
C TRP A 159 -7.90 -2.50 -22.11
N LEU A 160 -7.70 -1.81 -20.98
CA LEU A 160 -6.81 -0.66 -20.91
C LEU A 160 -5.38 -1.03 -21.28
N GLU A 161 -4.84 -2.14 -20.76
CA GLU A 161 -3.51 -2.64 -21.11
C GLU A 161 -3.33 -2.80 -22.63
N THR A 162 -4.32 -3.37 -23.33
CA THR A 162 -4.26 -3.55 -24.79
C THR A 162 -4.23 -2.24 -25.59
N ILE A 163 -4.78 -1.14 -25.05
CA ILE A 163 -4.69 0.18 -25.69
C ILE A 163 -3.24 0.69 -25.62
N PHE A 164 -2.51 0.34 -24.57
CA PHE A 164 -1.12 0.76 -24.34
C PHE A 164 -0.07 -0.25 -24.80
N SER A 165 -0.45 -1.48 -25.18
CA SER A 165 0.51 -2.53 -25.58
C SER A 165 1.30 -2.21 -26.86
N GLY A 166 0.84 -1.25 -27.67
CA GLY A 166 1.55 -0.72 -28.84
C GLY A 166 2.34 0.58 -28.58
N ALA A 167 2.17 1.19 -27.40
CA ALA A 167 2.89 2.39 -26.98
C ALA A 167 4.27 1.99 -26.41
N GLY A 168 5.15 1.49 -27.29
CA GLY A 168 6.60 1.37 -27.07
C GLY A 168 7.07 1.10 -25.65
N GLY A 169 6.96 -0.13 -25.18
CA GLY A 169 7.72 -0.66 -24.05
C GLY A 169 8.38 -1.96 -24.48
N TYR A 170 9.71 -2.02 -24.49
CA TYR A 170 10.42 -3.30 -24.64
C TYR A 170 9.85 -4.31 -23.63
N LYS A 171 9.89 -5.63 -23.93
CA LYS A 171 9.75 -6.70 -22.93
C LYS A 171 10.76 -6.42 -21.82
N ALA A 172 10.36 -5.60 -20.87
CA ALA A 172 11.28 -4.94 -19.99
C ALA A 172 11.89 -6.03 -19.14
N PHE A 173 13.23 -6.04 -19.08
CA PHE A 173 13.95 -6.62 -17.96
C PHE A 173 13.10 -6.40 -16.71
N ASN A 174 12.73 -7.48 -16.01
CA ASN A 174 12.05 -7.34 -14.74
C ASN A 174 13.09 -6.74 -13.76
N PRO A 175 13.14 -5.42 -13.59
CA PRO A 175 14.27 -4.77 -12.93
C PRO A 175 14.21 -5.08 -11.43
N LEU A 176 13.01 -5.30 -10.90
CA LEU A 176 12.79 -5.78 -9.55
C LEU A 176 13.38 -7.17 -9.34
N LYS A 177 13.23 -8.09 -10.30
CA LYS A 177 13.86 -9.40 -10.20
C LYS A 177 15.37 -9.30 -10.12
N PHE A 178 15.96 -8.57 -11.05
CA PHE A 178 17.40 -8.34 -11.09
C PHE A 178 17.97 -7.73 -9.80
N ILE A 179 17.26 -6.77 -9.19
CA ILE A 179 17.71 -6.07 -7.98
C ILE A 179 17.44 -6.89 -6.70
N LEU A 180 16.40 -7.72 -6.68
CA LEU A 180 15.98 -8.44 -5.47
C LEU A 180 16.50 -9.88 -5.39
N ASP A 181 16.54 -10.63 -6.50
CA ASP A 181 16.94 -12.06 -6.49
C ASP A 181 18.33 -12.34 -5.92
N PRO A 182 19.38 -11.55 -6.20
CA PRO A 182 20.70 -11.77 -5.62
C PRO A 182 20.68 -11.69 -4.08
N VAL A 183 19.93 -10.73 -3.55
CA VAL A 183 19.85 -10.51 -2.10
C VAL A 183 18.98 -11.57 -1.43
N ILE A 184 17.93 -12.03 -2.11
CA ILE A 184 17.09 -13.14 -1.63
C ILE A 184 17.91 -14.42 -1.53
N ASN A 185 18.64 -14.77 -2.58
CA ASN A 185 19.47 -15.97 -2.60
C ASN A 185 20.57 -15.91 -1.52
N PHE A 186 21.13 -14.72 -1.29
CA PHE A 186 22.10 -14.52 -0.21
C PHE A 186 21.48 -14.75 1.17
N ILE A 187 20.31 -14.17 1.44
CA ILE A 187 19.60 -14.35 2.71
C ILE A 187 19.18 -15.81 2.89
N ASP A 188 18.64 -16.44 1.86
CA ASP A 188 18.24 -17.85 1.88
C ASP A 188 19.44 -18.78 2.18
N HIS A 189 20.60 -18.48 1.59
CA HIS A 189 21.83 -19.22 1.87
C HIS A 189 22.25 -19.10 3.34
N ILE A 190 22.14 -17.91 3.96
CA ILE A 190 22.40 -17.73 5.40
C ILE A 190 21.43 -18.55 6.24
N PHE A 191 20.14 -18.53 5.92
CA PHE A 191 19.10 -19.23 6.68
C PHE A 191 19.17 -20.75 6.51
N THR A 192 19.73 -21.26 5.41
CA THR A 192 19.93 -22.69 5.18
C THR A 192 20.83 -23.34 6.24
N TYR A 193 21.74 -22.58 6.87
CA TYR A 193 22.59 -23.06 7.96
C TYR A 193 21.86 -23.20 9.31
N LEU A 194 20.62 -22.73 9.43
CA LEU A 194 19.83 -22.76 10.67
C LEU A 194 18.82 -23.92 10.69
N PRO A 195 18.53 -24.52 11.85
CA PRO A 195 17.44 -25.47 12.00
C PRO A 195 16.10 -24.77 11.75
N TYR A 196 15.14 -25.46 11.12
CA TYR A 196 13.84 -24.88 10.73
C TYR A 196 13.97 -23.66 9.78
N SER A 197 14.95 -23.70 8.88
CA SER A 197 15.34 -22.60 7.97
C SER A 197 14.16 -21.87 7.33
N TYR A 198 13.20 -22.60 6.77
CA TYR A 198 12.02 -22.05 6.08
C TYR A 198 11.01 -21.34 7.02
N ILE A 199 10.79 -21.85 8.24
CA ILE A 199 9.94 -21.19 9.25
C ILE A 199 10.62 -19.91 9.73
N LEU A 200 11.92 -19.98 10.02
CA LEU A 200 12.70 -18.82 10.47
C LEU A 200 12.79 -17.75 9.38
N LEU A 201 12.98 -18.14 8.12
CA LEU A 201 13.00 -17.22 6.99
C LEU A 201 11.65 -16.52 6.82
N MET A 202 10.55 -17.26 6.99
CA MET A 202 9.19 -16.71 6.95
C MET A 202 8.92 -15.72 8.10
N ILE A 203 9.31 -16.05 9.33
CA ILE A 203 9.19 -15.13 10.48
C ILE A 203 10.06 -13.89 10.26
N PHE A 204 11.28 -14.07 9.78
CA PHE A 204 12.18 -12.96 9.44
C PHE A 204 11.58 -12.07 8.35
N ALA A 205 11.03 -12.66 7.29
CA ALA A 205 10.43 -11.92 6.19
C ALA A 205 9.15 -11.19 6.64
N LEU A 206 8.32 -11.79 7.52
CA LEU A 206 7.20 -11.11 8.15
C LEU A 206 7.69 -9.92 8.98
N PHE A 207 8.66 -10.11 9.87
CA PHE A 207 9.23 -9.03 10.68
C PHE A 207 9.78 -7.90 9.80
N LEU A 208 10.52 -8.23 8.75
CA LEU A 208 11.08 -7.28 7.79
C LEU A 208 9.99 -6.53 7.02
N LEU A 209 8.88 -7.20 6.70
CA LEU A 209 7.69 -6.59 6.10
C LEU A 209 7.10 -5.55 7.06
N PHE A 210 6.77 -5.92 8.29
CA PHE A 210 6.21 -4.95 9.27
C PHE A 210 7.17 -3.79 9.56
N TYR A 211 8.47 -4.07 9.67
CA TYR A 211 9.49 -3.04 9.91
C TYR A 211 9.60 -2.05 8.74
N SER A 212 9.75 -2.56 7.51
CA SER A 212 9.84 -1.71 6.31
C SER A 212 8.57 -0.88 6.14
N LEU A 213 7.40 -1.50 6.32
CA LEU A 213 6.10 -0.86 6.24
C LEU A 213 5.98 0.35 7.16
N THR A 214 6.29 0.13 8.45
CA THR A 214 6.22 1.18 9.48
C THR A 214 7.17 2.33 9.19
N ARG A 215 8.38 2.04 8.70
CA ARG A 215 9.39 3.05 8.34
C ARG A 215 9.00 3.85 7.09
N LEU A 216 8.43 3.19 6.09
CA LEU A 216 8.01 3.80 4.83
C LEU A 216 6.94 4.86 5.09
N VAL A 217 5.93 4.50 5.89
CA VAL A 217 4.82 5.36 6.29
C VAL A 217 5.30 6.60 7.06
N LYS A 218 6.13 6.39 8.09
CA LYS A 218 6.68 7.50 8.89
C LYS A 218 7.44 8.49 8.01
N THR A 219 8.16 7.99 7.01
CA THR A 219 8.95 8.83 6.09
C THR A 219 8.05 9.61 5.15
N ILE A 220 7.07 8.98 4.50
CA ILE A 220 6.12 9.66 3.59
C ILE A 220 5.29 10.71 4.34
N ARG A 221 4.73 10.36 5.50
CA ARG A 221 3.91 11.28 6.30
C ARG A 221 4.69 12.53 6.70
N SER A 222 5.97 12.38 7.03
CA SER A 222 6.84 13.52 7.39
C SER A 222 7.08 14.52 6.25
N MET A 223 6.87 14.12 5.00
CA MET A 223 7.13 14.96 3.81
C MET A 223 5.87 15.67 3.30
N VAL A 224 4.71 15.03 3.41
CA VAL A 224 3.45 15.49 2.81
C VAL A 224 2.74 16.52 3.69
N VAL A 225 2.75 16.32 5.02
CA VAL A 225 1.99 17.14 5.97
C VAL A 225 2.36 18.64 5.90
N THR A 226 3.64 18.98 5.68
CA THR A 226 4.10 20.37 5.69
C THR A 226 3.72 21.18 4.45
N ARG A 227 3.43 20.52 3.31
CA ARG A 227 3.13 21.22 2.04
C ARG A 227 1.64 21.45 1.82
N LEU A 228 0.80 20.56 2.31
CA LEU A 228 -0.66 20.64 2.15
C LEU A 228 -1.27 21.79 2.94
N GLU A 229 -0.80 22.03 4.16
CA GLU A 229 -1.31 23.09 5.04
C GLU A 229 -1.15 24.50 4.44
N ILE A 230 -0.07 24.73 3.68
CA ILE A 230 0.23 26.00 3.01
C ILE A 230 -0.68 26.20 1.79
N ILE A 231 -0.87 25.16 0.98
CA ILE A 231 -1.67 25.23 -0.25
C ILE A 231 -3.17 25.37 0.09
N VAL A 232 -3.64 24.62 1.09
CA VAL A 232 -5.02 24.66 1.54
C VAL A 232 -5.39 26.03 2.12
N ASN A 233 -4.55 26.60 3.00
CA ASN A 233 -4.85 27.89 3.63
C ASN A 233 -4.76 29.09 2.67
N GLN A 234 -3.91 29.06 1.65
CA GLN A 234 -3.76 30.20 0.72
C GLN A 234 -4.79 30.23 -0.42
N TYR A 235 -5.24 29.06 -0.90
CA TYR A 235 -6.02 28.98 -2.13
C TYR A 235 -7.42 28.37 -1.97
N LEU A 236 -7.63 27.48 -0.99
CA LEU A 236 -8.87 26.67 -0.91
C LEU A 236 -10.08 27.46 -0.39
N PHE A 237 -9.88 28.44 0.50
CA PHE A 237 -10.98 29.11 1.21
C PHE A 237 -11.45 30.45 0.62
N LYS A 238 -11.01 30.82 -0.60
CA LYS A 238 -11.44 32.09 -1.21
C LYS A 238 -12.81 32.03 -1.88
N ASN A 239 -13.24 30.88 -2.40
CA ASN A 239 -14.50 30.78 -3.14
C ASN A 239 -15.05 29.34 -3.14
N ALA A 240 -16.34 29.15 -2.82
CA ALA A 240 -16.92 27.81 -2.58
C ALA A 240 -16.90 26.90 -3.83
N PHE A 241 -17.14 27.46 -5.02
CA PHE A 241 -17.07 26.72 -6.28
C PHE A 241 -15.64 26.26 -6.61
N ILE A 242 -14.65 27.12 -6.39
CA ILE A 242 -13.23 26.79 -6.59
C ILE A 242 -12.82 25.72 -5.57
N GLY A 243 -13.25 25.84 -4.31
CA GLY A 243 -13.03 24.81 -3.29
C GLY A 243 -13.61 23.44 -3.69
N PHE A 244 -14.78 23.40 -4.31
CA PHE A 244 -15.40 22.16 -4.78
C PHE A 244 -14.64 21.51 -5.96
N VAL A 245 -14.39 22.28 -7.03
CA VAL A 245 -13.68 21.76 -8.22
C VAL A 245 -12.24 21.37 -7.86
N PHE A 246 -11.57 22.18 -7.04
CA PHE A 246 -10.22 21.89 -6.57
C PHE A 246 -10.20 20.71 -5.60
N GLY A 247 -11.24 20.54 -4.78
CA GLY A 247 -11.43 19.36 -3.93
C GLY A 247 -11.56 18.07 -4.75
N ILE A 248 -12.33 18.07 -5.85
CA ILE A 248 -12.41 16.94 -6.78
C ILE A 248 -11.04 16.66 -7.41
N LEU A 249 -10.37 17.69 -7.93
CA LEU A 249 -9.05 17.56 -8.55
C LEU A 249 -7.98 17.05 -7.58
N ILE A 250 -7.92 17.59 -6.37
CA ILE A 250 -7.01 17.12 -5.32
C ILE A 250 -7.36 15.70 -4.90
N THR A 251 -8.64 15.34 -4.79
CA THR A 251 -9.02 13.97 -4.48
C THR A 251 -8.57 13.00 -5.57
N ALA A 252 -8.67 13.41 -6.85
CA ALA A 252 -8.20 12.63 -7.98
C ALA A 252 -6.67 12.53 -8.05
N ILE A 253 -5.93 13.60 -7.72
CA ILE A 253 -4.46 13.68 -7.82
C ILE A 253 -3.78 13.07 -6.61
N VAL A 254 -4.25 13.40 -5.41
CA VAL A 254 -3.64 12.99 -4.15
C VAL A 254 -4.11 11.59 -3.77
N GLN A 255 -5.29 11.18 -4.25
CA GLN A 255 -5.88 9.85 -4.08
C GLN A 255 -5.72 9.30 -2.66
N SER A 256 -5.67 10.19 -1.65
CA SER A 256 -5.28 9.87 -0.27
C SER A 256 -6.46 10.11 0.64
N SER A 257 -7.03 9.00 1.13
CA SER A 257 -8.07 9.00 2.15
C SER A 257 -7.61 9.57 3.51
N SER A 258 -6.32 9.91 3.65
CA SER A 258 -5.76 10.57 4.83
C SER A 258 -5.60 12.09 4.68
N VAL A 259 -5.89 12.63 3.50
CA VAL A 259 -5.80 14.07 3.18
C VAL A 259 -7.18 14.69 2.93
N THR A 260 -8.14 13.89 2.46
CA THR A 260 -9.58 14.22 2.45
C THR A 260 -10.20 13.90 3.80
#